data_AF-A0A920F9D3-F1
#
_entry.id   AF-A0A920F9D3-F1
#
_cell.length_a   1.000
_cell.length_b   1.000
_cell.length_c   1.000
_cell.angle_alpha   90.00
_cell.angle_beta   90.00
_cell.angle_gamma   90.00
#
_symmetry.space_group_name_H-M   'P 1'
#
loop_
_entity.id
_entity.type
_entity.pdbx_description
1 polymer ?
#
loop_
_entity_poly.entity_id
_entity_poly.type
_entity_poly.pdbx_seq_one_letter_code
_entity_poly.pdbx_strand_id
1 'polypeptide(L)'
;MTDSEQELPDIKGVSIEGEMKRSYLDYAMSVIVSRALPDVRDGLKPVHRRILYAMKEGGYDWTRPYRKSARIVGDVMGQFHPHGDSPIYDSMVRMAQDFSMRLPFIEAKEILAQWMVIPSCT
;
A
#
# COMPACT_ATOMS: atom_id res chain seq x y z
N MET A 1 -25.49 35.34 32.98
CA MET A 1 -24.14 34.78 33.18
C MET A 1 -23.41 34.93 31.86
N THR A 2 -22.58 35.97 31.76
CA THR A 2 -21.67 36.17 30.64
C THR A 2 -20.50 35.23 30.84
N ASP A 3 -20.37 34.21 30.01
CA ASP A 3 -19.16 33.39 29.96
C ASP A 3 -18.04 34.26 29.41
N SER A 4 -17.14 34.66 30.30
CA SER A 4 -15.92 35.38 29.96
C SER A 4 -15.03 34.49 29.10
N GLU A 5 -14.93 34.79 27.81
CA GLU A 5 -13.96 34.18 26.90
C GLU A 5 -12.54 34.47 27.41
N GLN A 6 -11.94 33.50 28.10
CA GLN A 6 -10.51 33.48 28.33
C GLN A 6 -9.84 33.08 27.01
N GLU A 7 -9.36 34.06 26.24
CA GLU A 7 -8.53 33.80 25.05
C GLU A 7 -7.18 33.20 25.48
N LEU A 8 -7.13 31.86 25.52
CA LEU A 8 -5.86 31.13 25.46
C LEU A 8 -5.36 31.23 24.01
N PRO A 9 -4.15 31.78 23.76
CA PRO A 9 -3.74 32.32 22.46
C PRO A 9 -3.56 31.32 21.29
N ASP A 10 -4.06 30.09 21.38
CA ASP A 10 -3.99 29.12 20.27
C ASP A 10 -5.10 28.04 20.28
N ILE A 11 -6.10 28.14 21.14
CA ILE A 11 -7.14 27.10 21.26
C ILE A 11 -8.42 27.59 20.57
N LYS A 12 -8.60 27.19 19.30
CA LYS A 12 -9.85 27.43 18.57
C LYS A 12 -10.89 26.40 18.98
N GLY A 13 -12.03 26.84 19.49
CA GLY A 13 -13.19 25.98 19.70
C GLY A 13 -13.69 25.45 18.36
N VAL A 14 -13.83 24.13 18.24
CA VAL A 14 -14.33 23.46 17.02
C VAL A 14 -15.67 22.82 17.31
N SER A 15 -16.67 23.04 16.43
CA SER A 15 -17.95 22.35 16.52
C SER A 15 -17.77 20.84 16.26
N ILE A 16 -18.29 20.01 17.17
CA ILE A 16 -18.23 18.55 17.06
C ILE A 16 -18.86 18.07 15.76
N GLU A 17 -20.03 18.60 15.38
CA GLU A 17 -20.71 18.19 14.15
C GLU A 17 -19.91 18.53 12.89
N GLY A 18 -19.27 19.71 12.89
CA GLY A 18 -18.40 20.15 11.79
C GLY A 18 -17.16 19.27 11.66
N GLU A 19 -16.49 19.02 12.79
CA GLU A 19 -15.26 18.21 12.82
C GLU A 19 -15.54 16.75 12.45
N MET A 20 -16.62 16.16 12.98
CA MET A 20 -17.00 14.79 12.65
C MET A 20 -17.27 14.61 11.15
N LYS A 21 -18.00 15.53 10.51
CA LYS A 21 -18.27 15.45 9.07
C LYS A 21 -16.99 15.57 8.26
N ARG A 22 -16.11 16.51 8.62
CA ARG A 22 -14.84 16.74 7.92
C ARG A 22 -13.91 15.53 8.05
N SER A 23 -13.62 15.11 9.27
CA SER A 23 -12.74 13.97 9.55
C SER A 23 -13.27 12.68 8.90
N TYR A 24 -14.58 12.46 8.90
CA TYR A 24 -15.18 11.31 8.23
C TYR A 24 -14.99 11.37 6.71
N LEU A 25 -15.25 12.51 6.08
CA LEU A 25 -15.10 12.67 4.64
C LEU A 25 -13.64 12.56 4.18
N ASP A 26 -12.71 13.16 4.93
CA ASP A 26 -11.27 13.11 4.63
C ASP A 26 -10.75 11.66 4.72
N TYR A 27 -11.14 10.92 5.76
CA TYR A 27 -10.80 9.50 5.87
C TYR A 27 -11.45 8.68 4.76
N ALA A 28 -12.76 8.82 4.53
CA ALA A 28 -13.49 8.05 3.52
C ALA A 28 -12.90 8.26 2.13
N MET A 29 -12.64 9.50 1.73
CA MET A 29 -12.04 9.81 0.43
C MET A 29 -10.64 9.22 0.30
N SER A 30 -9.82 9.31 1.35
CA SER A 30 -8.48 8.70 1.36
C SER A 30 -8.53 7.18 1.18
N VAL A 31 -9.52 6.50 1.76
CA VAL A 31 -9.70 5.05 1.63
C VAL A 31 -10.07 4.68 0.19
N ILE A 32 -11.03 5.40 -0.39
CA ILE A 32 -11.56 5.13 -1.72
C ILE A 32 -10.46 5.28 -2.77
N VAL A 33 -9.75 6.41 -2.75
CA VAL A 33 -8.77 6.76 -3.80
C VAL A 33 -7.44 6.03 -3.59
N SER A 34 -6.95 5.96 -2.36
CA SER A 34 -5.55 5.57 -2.11
C SER A 34 -5.37 4.15 -1.61
N ARG A 35 -6.45 3.37 -1.41
CA ARG A 35 -6.35 2.00 -0.87
C ARG A 35 -7.29 1.00 -1.52
N ALA A 36 -8.58 1.33 -1.62
CA ALA A 36 -9.62 0.35 -1.91
C ALA A 36 -9.77 0.05 -3.41
N LEU A 37 -9.84 1.10 -4.23
CA LEU A 37 -10.14 0.96 -5.66
C LEU A 37 -8.86 0.91 -6.52
N PRO A 38 -8.85 0.07 -7.58
CA PRO A 38 -7.79 0.09 -8.58
C PRO A 38 -7.92 1.30 -9.52
N ASP A 39 -6.81 1.72 -10.11
CA ASP A 39 -6.84 2.72 -11.18
C ASP A 39 -7.33 2.06 -12.48
N VAL A 40 -8.09 2.79 -13.30
CA VAL A 40 -8.67 2.31 -14.56
C VAL A 40 -7.58 2.02 -15.61
N ARG A 41 -6.44 2.71 -15.53
CA ARG A 41 -5.38 2.61 -16.56
C ARG A 41 -4.58 1.32 -16.45
N ASP A 42 -4.25 0.92 -15.22
CA ASP A 42 -3.40 -0.24 -14.95
C ASP A 42 -4.15 -1.38 -14.23
N GLY A 43 -5.34 -1.14 -13.69
CA GLY A 43 -6.09 -2.11 -12.90
C GLY A 43 -5.45 -2.41 -11.54
N LEU A 44 -4.43 -1.65 -11.12
CA LEU A 44 -3.64 -1.93 -9.92
C LEU A 44 -4.06 -1.03 -8.76
N LYS A 45 -4.10 -1.63 -7.56
CA LYS A 45 -4.19 -0.87 -6.31
C LYS A 45 -2.85 -0.19 -6.02
N PRO A 46 -2.82 0.92 -5.26
CA PRO A 46 -1.58 1.62 -4.94
C PRO A 46 -0.48 0.74 -4.30
N VAL A 47 -0.86 -0.26 -3.49
CA VAL A 47 0.10 -1.21 -2.91
C VAL A 47 0.77 -2.10 -3.96
N HIS A 48 0.02 -2.62 -4.94
CA HIS A 48 0.57 -3.44 -6.02
C HIS A 48 1.58 -2.63 -6.84
N ARG A 49 1.22 -1.40 -7.19
CA ARG A 49 2.09 -0.50 -7.96
C ARG A 49 3.41 -0.22 -7.25
N ARG A 50 3.38 0.04 -5.94
CA ARG A 50 4.58 0.27 -5.12
C ARG A 50 5.48 -0.96 -5.07
N ILE A 51 4.91 -2.16 -4.92
CA ILE A 51 5.67 -3.42 -4.92
C ILE A 51 6.39 -3.62 -6.26
N LEU A 52 5.66 -3.54 -7.37
CA LEU A 52 6.24 -3.74 -8.71
C LEU A 52 7.28 -2.67 -9.04
N TYR A 53 7.04 -1.42 -8.64
CA TYR A 53 8.01 -0.33 -8.82
C TYR A 53 9.29 -0.56 -8.02
N ALA A 54 9.18 -0.87 -6.73
CA ALA A 54 10.34 -1.17 -5.89
C ALA A 54 11.11 -2.39 -6.40
N MET A 55 10.41 -3.41 -6.90
CA MET A 55 11.06 -4.59 -7.48
C MET A 55 11.82 -4.26 -8.76
N LYS A 56 11.29 -3.37 -9.59
CA LYS A 56 11.97 -2.87 -10.79
C LYS A 56 13.22 -2.05 -10.43
N GLU A 57 13.10 -1.12 -9.48
CA GLU A 57 14.24 -0.30 -9.02
C GLU A 57 15.33 -1.14 -8.32
N GLY A 58 14.93 -2.16 -7.56
CA GLY A 58 15.86 -3.16 -6.99
C GLY A 58 16.45 -4.13 -8.02
N GLY A 59 15.96 -4.08 -9.27
CA GLY A 59 16.32 -4.97 -10.36
C GLY A 59 16.07 -6.45 -10.05
N TYR A 60 14.90 -6.76 -9.49
CA TYR A 60 14.45 -8.13 -9.26
C TYR A 60 13.76 -8.70 -10.52
N ASP A 61 14.48 -8.66 -11.64
CA ASP A 61 14.02 -9.18 -12.94
C ASP A 61 14.16 -10.70 -13.04
N TRP A 62 13.38 -11.33 -13.92
CA TRP A 62 13.40 -12.78 -14.19
C TRP A 62 14.78 -13.34 -14.53
N THR A 63 15.68 -12.50 -15.06
CA THR A 63 17.06 -12.89 -15.40
C THR A 63 17.94 -13.07 -14.16
N ARG A 64 17.52 -12.55 -13.01
CA ARG A 64 18.27 -12.57 -11.76
C ARG A 64 17.75 -13.68 -10.84
N PRO A 65 18.60 -14.19 -9.93
CA PRO A 65 18.15 -15.18 -8.96
C PRO A 65 17.11 -14.59 -8.02
N TYR A 66 16.16 -15.43 -7.61
CA TYR A 66 15.15 -15.12 -6.62
C TYR A 66 15.74 -14.47 -5.35
N ARG A 67 14.99 -13.54 -4.76
CA ARG A 67 15.37 -12.88 -3.51
C ARG A 67 14.37 -13.15 -2.42
N LYS A 68 14.83 -13.12 -1.16
CA LYS A 68 13.96 -13.35 -0.01
C LYS A 68 12.85 -12.29 0.02
N SER A 69 11.61 -12.72 0.19
CA SER A 69 10.44 -11.84 0.26
C SER A 69 10.60 -10.72 1.30
N ALA A 70 11.17 -11.03 2.47
CA ALA A 70 11.46 -10.05 3.52
C ALA A 70 12.34 -8.87 3.05
N ARG A 71 13.25 -9.09 2.10
CA ARG A 71 14.09 -8.01 1.54
C ARG A 71 13.25 -7.06 0.70
N ILE A 72 12.41 -7.60 -0.17
CA ILE A 72 11.51 -6.82 -1.03
C ILE A 72 10.52 -6.02 -0.18
N VAL A 73 9.94 -6.65 0.85
CA VAL A 73 9.04 -5.97 1.80
C VAL A 73 9.76 -4.82 2.51
N GLY A 74 10.99 -5.04 2.95
CA GLY A 74 11.83 -4.01 3.57
C GLY A 74 12.11 -2.81 2.64
N ASP A 75 12.44 -3.09 1.38
CA ASP A 75 12.71 -2.05 0.37
C ASP A 75 11.44 -1.22 0.08
N VAL A 76 10.28 -1.87 -0.07
CA VAL A 76 8.99 -1.20 -0.31
C VAL A 76 8.59 -0.34 0.88
N MET A 77 8.72 -0.86 2.10
CA MET A 77 8.37 -0.15 3.33
C MET A 77 9.29 1.05 3.55
N GLY A 78 10.59 0.90 3.31
CA GLY A 78 11.57 1.96 3.51
C GLY A 78 11.45 3.12 2.54
N GLN A 79 11.01 2.86 1.30
CA GLN A 79 11.04 3.87 0.23
C GLN A 79 9.66 4.36 -0.22
N PHE A 80 8.63 3.50 -0.23
CA PHE A 80 7.38 3.79 -0.96
C PHE A 80 6.09 3.58 -0.16
N HIS A 81 6.13 2.85 0.96
CA HIS A 81 4.93 2.47 1.71
C HIS A 81 5.10 2.70 3.22
N PRO A 82 4.66 3.86 3.76
CA PRO A 82 4.83 4.20 5.18
C PRO A 82 3.78 3.54 6.08
N HIS A 83 3.53 2.25 5.86
CA HIS A 83 2.63 1.42 6.67
C HIS A 83 3.31 0.08 6.95
N GLY A 84 2.65 -0.76 7.75
CA GLY A 84 3.18 -2.05 8.17
C GLY A 84 3.57 -2.97 7.01
N ASP A 85 4.37 -3.97 7.34
CA ASP A 85 4.87 -5.02 6.46
C ASP A 85 3.78 -6.00 6.00
N SER A 86 2.84 -6.34 6.88
CA SER A 86 1.72 -7.26 6.59
C SER A 86 0.95 -6.95 5.29
N PRO A 87 0.42 -5.73 5.05
CA PRO A 87 -0.32 -5.45 3.82
C PRO A 87 0.54 -5.56 2.56
N ILE A 88 1.85 -5.34 2.66
CA ILE A 88 2.80 -5.47 1.55
C ILE A 88 3.00 -6.95 1.26
N TYR A 89 3.30 -7.75 2.29
CA TYR A 89 3.52 -9.19 2.15
C TYR A 89 2.27 -9.91 1.63
N ASP A 90 1.09 -9.65 2.19
CA ASP A 90 -0.16 -10.31 1.77
C ASP A 90 -0.51 -9.99 0.32
N SER A 91 -0.29 -8.74 -0.10
CA SER A 91 -0.49 -8.33 -1.50
C SER A 91 0.49 -9.03 -2.43
N MET A 92 1.75 -9.14 -2.01
CA MET A 92 2.80 -9.79 -2.78
C MET A 92 2.55 -11.29 -2.96
N VAL A 93 2.14 -11.98 -1.89
CA VAL A 93 1.76 -13.40 -1.93
C VAL A 93 0.57 -13.62 -2.87
N ARG A 94 -0.46 -12.77 -2.81
CA ARG A 94 -1.63 -12.87 -3.71
C ARG A 94 -1.29 -12.65 -5.18
N MET A 95 -0.32 -11.79 -5.48
CA MET A 95 0.16 -11.54 -6.85
C MET A 95 0.99 -12.69 -7.43
N ALA A 96 1.48 -13.60 -6.58
CA ALA A 96 2.25 -14.77 -6.98
C ALA A 96 1.43 -16.06 -7.07
N GLN A 97 0.20 -16.07 -6.57
CA GLN A 97 -0.69 -17.24 -6.58
C GLN A 97 -1.40 -17.39 -7.93
N ASP A 98 -1.15 -18.52 -8.61
CA ASP A 98 -1.76 -18.92 -9.88
C ASP A 98 -3.29 -19.12 -9.81
N PHE A 99 -3.81 -19.57 -8.68
CA PHE A 99 -5.26 -19.70 -8.46
C PHE A 99 -5.96 -18.39 -8.13
N SER A 100 -5.22 -17.35 -7.71
CA SER A 100 -5.76 -16.04 -7.33
C SER A 100 -5.84 -15.09 -8.52
N MET A 101 -4.81 -15.13 -9.39
CA MET A 101 -4.70 -14.27 -10.56
C MET A 101 -4.57 -15.10 -11.82
N ARG A 102 -5.31 -14.74 -12.87
CA ARG A 102 -5.19 -15.38 -14.19
C ARG A 102 -3.77 -15.29 -14.76
N LEU A 103 -3.11 -14.16 -14.54
CA LEU A 103 -1.73 -13.89 -14.93
C LEU A 103 -1.01 -13.36 -13.68
N PRO A 104 -0.15 -14.16 -13.03
CA PRO A 104 0.59 -13.70 -11.86
C PRO A 104 1.64 -12.66 -12.26
N PHE A 105 1.72 -11.57 -11.47
CA PHE A 105 2.68 -10.48 -11.69
C PHE A 105 4.03 -10.72 -11.01
N ILE A 106 4.11 -11.71 -10.11
CA ILE A 106 5.31 -12.08 -9.36
C ILE A 106 5.45 -13.61 -9.47
N GLU A 107 6.66 -14.09 -9.67
CA GLU A 107 6.98 -15.51 -9.58
C GLU A 107 7.57 -15.80 -8.21
N ALA A 108 7.07 -16.85 -7.56
CA ALA A 108 7.55 -17.29 -6.26
C ALA A 108 8.09 -18.72 -6.36
N LYS A 109 9.23 -18.96 -5.70
CA LYS A 109 9.79 -20.30 -5.53
C LYS A 109 9.20 -20.90 -4.26
N GLU A 110 8.47 -22.00 -4.42
CA GLU A 110 7.73 -22.75 -3.40
C GLU A 110 6.44 -22.09 -2.88
N ILE A 111 5.57 -22.91 -2.30
CA ILE A 111 4.22 -22.53 -1.81
C ILE A 111 4.30 -21.46 -0.71
N LEU A 112 5.39 -21.41 0.06
CA LEU A 112 5.58 -20.45 1.15
C LEU A 112 5.97 -19.04 0.69
N ALA A 113 6.14 -18.82 -0.62
CA ALA A 113 6.38 -17.49 -1.17
C ALA A 113 7.60 -16.78 -0.54
N GLN A 114 8.62 -17.56 -0.18
CA GLN A 114 9.77 -17.05 0.57
C GLN A 114 10.81 -16.42 -0.35
N TRP A 115 10.79 -16.76 -1.63
CA TRP A 115 11.74 -16.34 -2.65
C TRP A 115 10.97 -15.86 -3.88
N MET A 116 11.21 -14.63 -4.33
CA MET A 116 10.39 -13.98 -5.37
C MET A 116 11.21 -13.23 -6.42
N VAL A 117 10.65 -13.10 -7.62
CA VAL A 117 11.18 -12.35 -8.78
C VAL A 117 10.04 -11.88 -9.68
N ILE A 118 10.24 -10.84 -10.51
CA ILE A 118 9.28 -10.47 -11.57
C ILE A 118 9.37 -11.52 -12.69
N PRO A 119 8.25 -12.15 -13.13
CA PRO A 119 8.25 -13.17 -14.18
C PRO A 119 8.58 -12.57 -15.56
N SER A 120 9.01 -13.41 -16.50
CA SER A 120 9.14 -13.00 -17.90
C SER A 120 7.76 -12.70 -18.48
N CYS A 121 7.65 -11.61 -19.24
CA CYS A 121 6.45 -11.24 -19.98
C CYS A 121 6.22 -12.26 -21.12
N THR A 122 5.47 -13.32 -20.85
CA THR A 122 4.98 -14.30 -21.83
C THR A 122 3.48 -14.48 -21.65
#